data_AF-A0A9W6SGA0-F1
#
_entry.id   AF-A0A9W6SGA0-F1
#
_cell.length_a   1.000
_cell.length_b   1.000
_cell.length_c   1.000
_cell.angle_alpha   90.00
_cell.angle_beta   90.00
_cell.angle_gamma   90.00
#
_symmetry.space_group_name_H-M   'P 1'
#
loop_
_entity.id
_entity.type
_entity.pdbx_description
1 polymer ?
#
loop_
_entity_poly.entity_id
_entity_poly.type
_entity_poly.pdbx_seq_one_letter_code
_entity_poly.pdbx_strand_id
1 'polypeptide(L)'
;MEISTYTDDYELVAPLYGLSPERLREIDALHAERPPRLVAVDGGTPVGVVGGWVRPDGRLVGRFGGDPARTAAPLADRLAAMFGADVHTQVAEEDAPAFRAAGFRDLRAEDRYRVRFAEALDRLGERPVPGGYRLIGADSADPGRLLDLDCALRGRGWRPDPVWFREETFGSPFFDPSGYLVAVSGAGDYTGLARFWRNPDGPRLGFLAVLPEHRGRGVAAALLARAMRAAASWGHEEFVTEADPDTEGASLLARAGASRTGRSVELVRERVLLEAVAERHGPSYVAMIGECERIGEGYPWNNVPLARSDFAAFVRELQEEAAGIGLPEGAAAQRTYVLTRDGEVLGEFRLRPDIAEPFEEHNGHIGYNLRPSARGRGLGTRGLALVLDEARRLGVPGVLLTVEGANEESVRVILKNGGRLVRVFGDADDARVRSYWIDL
;
A
#
# COMPACT_ATOMS: atom_id res chain seq x y z
N MET A 1 16.48 5.09 -14.74
CA MET A 1 15.71 5.90 -13.78
C MET A 1 16.42 5.92 -12.44
N GLU A 2 16.71 7.11 -11.93
CA GLU A 2 17.34 7.36 -10.64
C GLU A 2 16.27 7.78 -9.61
N ILE A 3 16.42 7.36 -8.36
CA ILE A 3 15.54 7.76 -7.26
C ILE A 3 16.37 8.41 -6.16
N SER A 4 16.06 9.64 -5.83
CA SER A 4 16.72 10.40 -4.78
C SER A 4 15.73 10.97 -3.78
N THR A 5 16.21 11.19 -2.55
CA THR A 5 15.50 12.02 -1.56
C THR A 5 15.69 13.47 -1.94
N TYR A 6 14.62 14.25 -1.99
CA TYR A 6 14.73 15.67 -2.31
C TYR A 6 13.89 16.51 -1.35
N THR A 7 14.45 17.64 -0.93
CA THR A 7 13.82 18.62 -0.04
C THR A 7 13.88 19.99 -0.69
N ASP A 8 12.74 20.70 -0.68
CA ASP A 8 12.63 22.14 -1.02
C ASP A 8 12.74 22.59 -2.48
N ASP A 9 12.67 21.69 -3.47
CA ASP A 9 12.45 22.08 -4.88
C ASP A 9 10.99 21.87 -5.29
N TYR A 10 10.15 22.82 -4.88
CA TYR A 10 8.72 22.81 -5.16
C TYR A 10 8.41 23.00 -6.65
N GLU A 11 9.28 23.68 -7.40
CA GLU A 11 9.15 23.85 -8.85
C GLU A 11 9.24 22.50 -9.56
N LEU A 12 10.13 21.63 -9.08
CA LEU A 12 10.32 20.30 -9.62
C LEU A 12 9.14 19.36 -9.36
N VAL A 13 8.64 19.33 -8.12
CA VAL A 13 7.72 18.27 -7.67
C VAL A 13 6.25 18.67 -7.65
N ALA A 14 5.92 19.96 -7.51
CA ALA A 14 4.52 20.39 -7.46
C ALA A 14 3.75 20.03 -8.75
N PRO A 15 4.31 20.18 -9.97
CA PRO A 15 3.63 19.76 -11.19
C PRO A 15 3.29 18.27 -11.23
N LEU A 16 4.14 17.41 -10.65
CA LEU A 16 3.88 15.97 -10.57
C LEU A 16 2.67 15.64 -9.69
N TYR A 17 2.37 16.49 -8.70
CA TYR A 17 1.15 16.40 -7.88
C TYR A 17 -0.06 17.12 -8.50
N GLY A 18 0.09 17.78 -9.65
CA GLY A 18 -0.92 18.66 -10.21
C GLY A 18 -1.16 19.92 -9.37
N LEU A 19 -0.14 20.40 -8.66
CA LEU A 19 -0.21 21.58 -7.78
C LEU A 19 0.74 22.69 -8.25
N SER A 20 0.47 23.92 -7.82
CA SER A 20 1.48 24.99 -7.90
C SER A 20 2.54 24.84 -6.80
N PRO A 21 3.76 25.35 -7.02
CA PRO A 21 4.82 25.38 -6.01
C PRO A 21 4.38 26.07 -4.71
N GLU A 22 3.66 27.18 -4.81
CA GLU A 22 3.10 27.91 -3.65
C GLU A 22 2.13 27.03 -2.88
N ARG A 23 1.23 26.33 -3.60
CA ARG A 23 0.23 25.49 -2.96
C ARG A 23 0.86 24.31 -2.24
N LEU A 24 1.91 23.72 -2.82
CA LEU A 24 2.64 22.64 -2.16
C LEU A 24 3.41 23.13 -0.93
N ARG A 25 4.01 24.34 -1.00
CA ARG A 25 4.64 25.00 0.16
C ARG A 25 3.65 25.25 1.29
N GLU A 26 2.46 25.73 0.96
CA GLU A 26 1.40 25.95 1.95
C GLU A 26 1.01 24.65 2.66
N ILE A 27 0.82 23.55 1.91
CA ILE A 27 0.50 22.24 2.47
C ILE A 27 1.61 21.76 3.41
N ASP A 28 2.86 21.90 3.01
CA ASP A 28 4.00 21.48 3.84
C ASP A 28 4.17 22.32 5.09
N ALA A 29 3.81 23.60 5.03
CA ALA A 29 3.86 24.49 6.18
C ALA A 29 2.79 24.15 7.24
N LEU A 30 1.78 23.32 6.90
CA LEU A 30 0.78 22.87 7.87
C LEU A 30 1.30 21.80 8.83
N HIS A 31 2.35 21.09 8.44
CA HIS A 31 2.90 19.97 9.22
C HIS A 31 4.19 20.41 9.90
N ALA A 32 4.30 20.18 11.21
CA ALA A 32 5.50 20.51 11.98
C ALA A 32 6.73 19.73 11.48
N GLU A 33 6.52 18.48 11.06
CA GLU A 33 7.51 17.63 10.41
C GLU A 33 7.15 17.42 8.95
N ARG A 34 8.14 17.64 8.06
CA ARG A 34 7.92 17.46 6.62
C ARG A 34 8.01 15.98 6.27
N PRO A 35 7.02 15.44 5.53
CA PRO A 35 7.09 14.07 5.05
C PRO A 35 8.30 13.93 4.12
N PRO A 36 9.14 12.88 4.27
CA PRO A 36 10.19 12.63 3.29
C PRO A 36 9.59 12.43 1.90
N ARG A 37 10.26 13.02 0.91
CA ARG A 37 9.91 12.89 -0.50
C ARG A 37 10.99 12.18 -1.27
N LEU A 38 10.54 11.31 -2.14
CA LEU A 38 11.35 10.65 -3.15
C LEU A 38 10.90 11.12 -4.51
N VAL A 39 11.86 11.47 -5.36
CA VAL A 39 11.61 11.83 -6.76
C VAL A 39 12.29 10.79 -7.65
N ALA A 40 11.56 10.34 -8.67
CA ALA A 40 12.07 9.49 -9.73
C ALA A 40 12.42 10.37 -10.94
N VAL A 41 13.68 10.30 -11.38
CA VAL A 41 14.21 11.09 -12.50
C VAL A 41 14.64 10.14 -13.60
N ASP A 42 14.22 10.43 -14.83
CA ASP A 42 14.58 9.67 -16.02
C ASP A 42 15.15 10.61 -17.08
N GLY A 43 16.40 10.36 -17.51
CA GLY A 43 17.11 11.25 -18.44
C GLY A 43 17.19 12.71 -17.98
N GLY A 44 17.26 12.97 -16.67
CA GLY A 44 17.25 14.32 -16.09
C GLY A 44 15.87 14.96 -15.94
N THR A 45 14.80 14.27 -16.35
CA THR A 45 13.42 14.76 -16.20
C THR A 45 12.72 14.05 -15.03
N PRO A 46 12.10 14.79 -14.10
CA PRO A 46 11.23 14.19 -13.07
C PRO A 46 10.02 13.52 -13.71
N VAL A 47 9.81 12.23 -13.40
CA VAL A 47 8.71 11.42 -13.95
C VAL A 47 7.76 10.90 -12.89
N GLY A 48 8.14 10.99 -11.62
CA GLY A 48 7.27 10.61 -10.51
C GLY A 48 7.79 11.08 -9.17
N VAL A 49 6.89 11.12 -8.19
CA VAL A 49 7.20 11.55 -6.82
C VAL A 49 6.36 10.76 -5.83
N VAL A 50 6.88 10.49 -4.65
CA VAL A 50 6.10 10.03 -3.50
C VAL A 50 6.47 10.82 -2.25
N GLY A 51 5.46 11.30 -1.52
CA GLY A 51 5.62 11.87 -0.18
C GLY A 51 5.05 10.89 0.84
N GLY A 52 5.86 10.49 1.82
CA GLY A 52 5.48 9.47 2.79
C GLY A 52 5.27 10.03 4.20
N TRP A 53 4.25 9.55 4.92
CA TRP A 53 4.05 9.86 6.33
C TRP A 53 3.46 8.66 7.07
N VAL A 54 3.70 8.59 8.38
CA VAL A 54 3.12 7.54 9.24
C VAL A 54 1.83 8.08 9.85
N ARG A 55 0.73 7.35 9.66
CA ARG A 55 -0.55 7.67 10.27
C ARG A 55 -0.58 7.28 11.76
N PRO A 56 -1.51 7.85 12.54
CA PRO A 56 -1.76 7.46 13.94
C PRO A 56 -2.07 5.98 14.22
N ASP A 57 -2.35 5.18 13.19
CA ASP A 57 -2.53 3.72 13.28
C ASP A 57 -1.25 2.94 12.94
N GLY A 58 -0.12 3.62 12.79
CA GLY A 58 1.20 3.05 12.48
C GLY A 58 1.42 2.75 11.00
N ARG A 59 0.43 2.98 10.12
CA ARG A 59 0.56 2.70 8.69
C ARG A 59 1.32 3.81 7.99
N LEU A 60 2.34 3.44 7.23
CA LEU A 60 3.01 4.34 6.30
C LEU A 60 2.13 4.56 5.06
N VAL A 61 1.76 5.80 4.80
CA VAL A 61 1.00 6.21 3.62
C VAL A 61 1.91 6.99 2.67
N GLY A 62 1.88 6.64 1.39
CA GLY A 62 2.53 7.38 0.32
C GLY A 62 1.50 8.12 -0.54
N ARG A 63 1.69 9.41 -0.75
CA ARG A 63 1.00 10.19 -1.79
C ARG A 63 1.88 10.24 -3.03
N PHE A 64 1.43 9.58 -4.08
CA PHE A 64 2.14 9.47 -5.36
C PHE A 64 1.69 10.57 -6.33
N GLY A 65 2.60 10.97 -7.22
CA GLY A 65 2.36 11.88 -8.34
C GLY A 65 3.22 11.52 -9.55
N GLY A 66 2.90 12.10 -10.71
CA GLY A 66 3.53 11.77 -12.00
C GLY A 66 2.91 10.55 -12.66
N ASP A 67 3.74 9.70 -13.28
CA ASP A 67 3.30 8.48 -13.97
C ASP A 67 3.41 7.25 -13.04
N PRO A 68 2.31 6.81 -12.39
CA PRO A 68 2.36 5.68 -11.47
C PRO A 68 2.65 4.35 -12.17
N ALA A 69 2.34 4.20 -13.46
CA ALA A 69 2.59 2.95 -14.18
C ALA A 69 4.10 2.68 -14.28
N ARG A 70 4.91 3.74 -14.36
CA ARG A 70 6.37 3.65 -14.41
C ARG A 70 7.04 3.75 -13.04
N THR A 71 6.46 4.54 -12.12
CA THR A 71 7.19 4.99 -10.93
C THR A 71 6.67 4.44 -9.61
N ALA A 72 5.42 3.96 -9.54
CA ALA A 72 4.82 3.59 -8.25
C ALA A 72 5.56 2.44 -7.56
N ALA A 73 5.96 1.40 -8.28
CA ALA A 73 6.69 0.26 -7.70
C ALA A 73 8.05 0.66 -7.10
N PRO A 74 8.98 1.25 -7.86
CA PRO A 74 10.32 1.57 -7.33
C PRO A 74 10.30 2.70 -6.30
N LEU A 75 9.39 3.68 -6.41
CA LEU A 75 9.19 4.69 -5.37
C LEU A 75 8.65 4.07 -4.07
N ALA A 76 7.68 3.16 -4.16
CA ALA A 76 7.14 2.47 -3.00
C ALA A 76 8.18 1.54 -2.35
N ASP A 77 9.01 0.84 -3.12
CA ASP A 77 10.06 -0.02 -2.58
C ASP A 77 11.13 0.79 -1.84
N ARG A 78 11.51 1.96 -2.37
CA ARG A 78 12.43 2.88 -1.68
C ARG A 78 11.83 3.47 -0.42
N LEU A 79 10.55 3.87 -0.47
CA LEU A 79 9.83 4.40 0.69
C LEU A 79 9.67 3.33 1.79
N ALA A 80 9.28 2.11 1.42
CA ALA A 80 9.17 0.97 2.32
C ALA A 80 10.51 0.66 3.00
N ALA A 81 11.62 0.73 2.26
CA ALA A 81 12.96 0.51 2.81
C ALA A 81 13.38 1.59 3.82
N MET A 82 13.05 2.86 3.55
CA MET A 82 13.38 3.97 4.45
C MET A 82 12.70 3.86 5.81
N PHE A 83 11.44 3.43 5.83
CA PHE A 83 10.62 3.36 7.04
C PHE A 83 10.53 1.96 7.66
N GLY A 84 10.97 0.94 6.92
CA GLY A 84 10.84 -0.44 7.33
C GLY A 84 9.40 -0.96 7.36
N ALA A 85 8.46 -0.37 6.61
CA ALA A 85 7.03 -0.66 6.69
C ALA A 85 6.37 -0.91 5.32
N ASP A 86 5.19 -1.53 5.33
CA ASP A 86 4.30 -1.62 4.16
C ASP A 86 3.87 -0.22 3.72
N VAL A 87 3.75 0.02 2.41
CA VAL A 87 3.31 1.31 1.87
C VAL A 87 1.84 1.24 1.50
N HIS A 88 1.04 2.04 2.17
CA HIS A 88 -0.37 2.27 1.85
C HIS A 88 -0.51 3.47 0.91
N THR A 89 -1.55 3.47 0.09
CA THR A 89 -1.94 4.64 -0.71
C THR A 89 -3.44 4.65 -0.89
N GLN A 90 -4.00 5.84 -1.13
CA GLN A 90 -5.40 6.01 -1.48
C GLN A 90 -5.46 6.75 -2.81
N VAL A 91 -6.13 6.14 -3.79
CA VAL A 91 -6.20 6.65 -5.17
C VAL A 91 -7.63 6.61 -5.67
N ALA A 92 -7.89 7.27 -6.80
CA ALA A 92 -9.17 7.14 -7.47
C ALA A 92 -9.28 5.75 -8.14
N GLU A 93 -10.50 5.24 -8.33
CA GLU A 93 -10.74 3.91 -8.91
C GLU A 93 -10.12 3.76 -10.32
N GLU A 94 -10.09 4.84 -11.09
CA GLU A 94 -9.47 4.96 -12.40
C GLU A 94 -7.94 4.75 -12.39
N ASP A 95 -7.27 5.13 -11.31
CA ASP A 95 -5.81 5.02 -11.17
C ASP A 95 -5.37 3.68 -10.56
N ALA A 96 -6.27 2.99 -9.86
CA ALA A 96 -5.99 1.73 -9.17
C ALA A 96 -5.33 0.65 -10.07
N PRO A 97 -5.67 0.48 -11.36
CA PRO A 97 -5.00 -0.48 -12.23
C PRO A 97 -3.47 -0.30 -12.31
N ALA A 98 -2.97 0.94 -12.36
CA ALA A 98 -1.53 1.21 -12.40
C ALA A 98 -0.83 0.77 -11.11
N PHE A 99 -1.45 1.03 -9.95
CA PHE A 99 -0.93 0.59 -8.66
C PHE A 99 -0.99 -0.94 -8.50
N ARG A 100 -2.05 -1.60 -8.98
CA ARG A 100 -2.13 -3.07 -9.01
C ARG A 100 -1.05 -3.69 -9.88
N ALA A 101 -0.80 -3.10 -11.06
CA ALA A 101 0.32 -3.51 -11.93
C ALA A 101 1.67 -3.30 -11.24
N ALA A 102 1.80 -2.21 -10.47
CA ALA A 102 2.94 -1.95 -9.61
C ALA A 102 3.02 -2.87 -8.38
N GLY A 103 2.08 -3.80 -8.16
CA GLY A 103 2.08 -4.79 -7.08
C GLY A 103 1.47 -4.33 -5.76
N PHE A 104 0.61 -3.31 -5.79
CA PHE A 104 -0.30 -3.00 -4.69
C PHE A 104 -1.52 -3.91 -4.72
N ARG A 105 -2.10 -4.17 -3.55
CA ARG A 105 -3.34 -4.95 -3.38
C ARG A 105 -4.42 -4.09 -2.75
N ASP A 106 -5.65 -4.27 -3.19
CA ASP A 106 -6.80 -3.57 -2.63
C ASP A 106 -7.02 -3.94 -1.16
N LEU A 107 -7.30 -2.94 -0.33
CA LEU A 107 -7.67 -3.10 1.08
C LEU A 107 -9.13 -2.75 1.33
N ARG A 108 -9.58 -1.61 0.80
CA ARG A 108 -10.95 -1.14 0.92
C ARG A 108 -11.27 -0.16 -0.20
N ALA A 109 -12.55 0.04 -0.44
CA ALA A 109 -13.04 1.07 -1.33
C ALA A 109 -14.13 1.88 -0.65
N GLU A 110 -14.13 3.19 -0.87
CA GLU A 110 -15.13 4.12 -0.38
C GLU A 110 -15.73 4.88 -1.58
N ASP A 111 -17.04 5.03 -1.59
CA ASP A 111 -17.71 5.84 -2.60
C ASP A 111 -17.56 7.32 -2.24
N ARG A 112 -17.23 8.12 -3.26
CA ARG A 112 -17.16 9.58 -3.18
C ARG A 112 -18.51 10.16 -3.52
N TYR A 113 -18.99 11.05 -2.66
CA TYR A 113 -20.29 11.71 -2.81
C TYR A 113 -20.15 13.23 -2.84
N ARG A 114 -21.04 13.85 -3.59
CA ARG A 114 -21.30 15.29 -3.60
C ARG A 114 -22.72 15.53 -3.13
N VAL A 115 -22.90 16.52 -2.26
CA VAL A 115 -24.17 16.79 -1.59
C VAL A 115 -24.45 18.29 -1.63
N ARG A 116 -25.59 18.70 -2.18
CA ARG A 116 -26.03 20.10 -2.18
C ARG A 116 -26.65 20.46 -0.85
N PHE A 117 -26.20 21.54 -0.23
CA PHE A 117 -26.66 21.92 1.11
C PHE A 117 -28.16 22.17 1.17
N ALA A 118 -28.71 22.94 0.21
CA ALA A 118 -30.12 23.30 0.20
C ALA A 118 -31.05 22.07 0.11
N GLU A 119 -30.78 21.18 -0.85
CA GLU A 119 -31.55 19.95 -1.05
C GLU A 119 -31.43 19.00 0.15
N ALA A 120 -30.22 18.85 0.68
CA ALA A 120 -29.97 17.95 1.79
C ALA A 120 -30.63 18.44 3.09
N LEU A 121 -30.58 19.75 3.36
CA LEU A 121 -31.24 20.34 4.53
C LEU A 121 -32.76 20.27 4.43
N ASP A 122 -33.33 20.43 3.23
CA ASP A 122 -34.76 20.24 2.98
C ASP A 122 -35.19 18.79 3.25
N ARG A 123 -34.47 17.81 2.67
CA ARG A 123 -34.75 16.38 2.85
C ARG A 123 -34.54 15.89 4.28
N LEU A 124 -33.51 16.39 4.96
CA LEU A 124 -33.26 16.06 6.36
C LEU A 124 -34.31 16.73 7.27
N GLY A 125 -34.78 17.92 6.92
CA GLY A 125 -35.68 18.72 7.75
C GLY A 125 -34.99 19.31 8.99
N GLU A 126 -35.76 19.66 10.02
CA GLU A 126 -35.22 20.35 11.20
C GLU A 126 -34.21 19.53 12.00
N ARG A 127 -34.43 18.20 12.12
CA ARG A 127 -33.65 17.24 12.92
C ARG A 127 -33.25 17.81 14.29
N PRO A 128 -34.22 18.00 15.20
CA PRO A 128 -33.93 18.49 16.55
C PRO A 128 -32.97 17.53 17.28
N VAL A 129 -32.20 18.09 18.20
CA VAL A 129 -31.33 17.29 19.06
C VAL A 129 -32.20 16.35 19.91
N PRO A 130 -31.97 15.03 19.90
CA PRO A 130 -32.77 14.10 20.69
C PRO A 130 -32.72 14.44 22.18
N GLY A 131 -33.82 14.19 22.88
CA GLY A 131 -33.89 14.40 24.34
C GLY A 131 -32.78 13.65 25.07
N GLY A 132 -32.15 14.32 26.05
CA GLY A 132 -30.99 13.78 26.76
C GLY A 132 -29.65 13.96 26.03
N TYR A 133 -29.61 14.74 24.95
CA TYR A 133 -28.37 15.16 24.30
C TYR A 133 -28.31 16.67 24.11
N ARG A 134 -27.10 17.20 24.04
CA ARG A 134 -26.81 18.55 23.55
C ARG A 134 -25.65 18.47 22.55
N LEU A 135 -25.57 19.43 21.63
CA LEU A 135 -24.45 19.55 20.70
C LEU A 135 -23.60 20.75 21.10
N ILE A 136 -22.27 20.60 21.08
CA ILE A 136 -21.31 21.70 21.28
C ILE A 136 -20.33 21.77 20.12
N GLY A 137 -19.74 22.95 19.90
CA GLY A 137 -18.58 23.11 19.04
C GLY A 137 -17.33 22.49 19.66
N ALA A 138 -16.39 22.07 18.82
CA ALA A 138 -15.12 21.47 19.26
C ALA A 138 -14.24 22.45 20.07
N ASP A 139 -14.40 23.76 19.86
CA ASP A 139 -13.77 24.83 20.64
C ASP A 139 -14.25 24.90 22.11
N SER A 140 -15.46 24.41 22.36
CA SER A 140 -16.07 24.31 23.68
C SER A 140 -15.89 22.93 24.32
N ALA A 141 -15.26 22.00 23.60
CA ALA A 141 -15.01 20.64 24.08
C ALA A 141 -13.67 20.55 24.81
N ASP A 142 -13.59 19.65 25.79
CA ASP A 142 -12.30 19.28 26.38
C ASP A 142 -11.48 18.51 25.32
N PRO A 143 -10.26 18.98 24.97
CA PRO A 143 -9.48 18.36 23.89
C PRO A 143 -9.10 16.90 24.16
N GLY A 144 -8.83 16.54 25.42
CA GLY A 144 -8.47 15.16 25.79
C GLY A 144 -9.66 14.22 25.61
N ARG A 145 -10.84 14.63 26.09
CA ARG A 145 -12.08 13.85 25.92
C ARG A 145 -12.52 13.77 24.46
N LEU A 146 -12.28 14.81 23.67
CA LEU A 146 -12.55 14.77 22.23
C LEU A 146 -11.60 13.81 21.50
N LEU A 147 -10.32 13.80 21.87
CA LEU A 147 -9.33 12.83 21.38
C LEU A 147 -9.75 11.39 21.73
N ASP A 148 -10.16 11.15 22.98
CA ASP A 148 -10.67 9.84 23.42
C ASP A 148 -11.89 9.39 22.60
N LEU A 149 -12.82 10.32 22.33
CA LEU A 149 -13.97 10.04 21.47
C LEU A 149 -13.56 9.72 20.02
N ASP A 150 -12.67 10.51 19.41
CA ASP A 150 -12.18 10.25 18.04
C ASP A 150 -11.51 8.86 17.95
N CYS A 151 -10.70 8.51 18.95
CA CYS A 151 -10.09 7.20 19.09
C CYS A 151 -11.10 6.06 19.21
N ALA A 152 -12.14 6.24 20.04
CA ALA A 152 -13.18 5.24 20.23
C ALA A 152 -14.04 5.04 18.97
N LEU A 153 -14.36 6.12 18.24
CA LEU A 153 -15.16 6.07 17.03
C LEU A 153 -14.42 5.45 15.84
N ARG A 154 -13.12 5.71 15.70
CA ARG A 154 -12.29 5.16 14.61
C ARG A 154 -11.85 3.71 14.87
N GLY A 155 -11.49 3.40 16.12
CA GLY A 155 -11.00 2.08 16.51
C GLY A 155 -9.75 1.64 15.73
N ARG A 156 -9.58 0.32 15.56
CA ARG A 156 -8.55 -0.30 14.68
C ARG A 156 -7.11 0.20 14.89
N GLY A 157 -6.72 0.44 16.15
CA GLY A 157 -5.37 0.89 16.49
C GLY A 157 -5.11 2.39 16.24
N TRP A 158 -6.13 3.17 15.85
CA TRP A 158 -6.01 4.62 15.76
C TRP A 158 -5.70 5.24 17.13
N ARG A 159 -4.48 5.77 17.26
CA ARG A 159 -3.93 6.32 18.50
C ARG A 159 -3.03 7.52 18.20
N PRO A 160 -3.60 8.67 17.80
CA PRO A 160 -2.81 9.88 17.63
C PRO A 160 -2.29 10.35 18.99
N ASP A 161 -1.08 10.88 19.01
CA ASP A 161 -0.62 11.59 20.20
C ASP A 161 -1.37 12.93 20.33
N PRO A 162 -1.46 13.49 21.55
CA PRO A 162 -2.23 14.72 21.78
C PRO A 162 -1.69 15.96 21.04
N VAL A 163 -0.39 16.01 20.73
CA VAL A 163 0.21 17.13 20.00
C VAL A 163 -0.22 17.06 18.54
N TRP A 164 -0.02 15.91 17.91
CA TRP A 164 -0.47 15.65 16.54
C TRP A 164 -1.97 15.90 16.38
N PHE A 165 -2.79 15.39 17.32
CA PHE A 165 -4.24 15.62 17.26
C PHE A 165 -4.59 17.10 17.31
N ARG A 166 -3.86 17.88 18.11
CA ARG A 166 -4.07 19.33 18.22
C ARG A 166 -3.66 20.06 16.94
N GLU A 167 -2.50 19.75 16.39
CA GLU A 167 -1.99 20.36 15.16
C GLU A 167 -2.90 20.05 13.98
N GLU A 168 -3.21 18.77 13.78
CA GLU A 168 -4.02 18.29 12.65
C GLU A 168 -5.51 18.58 12.80
N THR A 169 -5.97 18.99 13.98
CA THR A 169 -7.35 19.42 14.22
C THR A 169 -7.47 20.92 14.36
N PHE A 170 -6.96 21.49 15.45
CA PHE A 170 -7.17 22.89 15.81
C PHE A 170 -6.16 23.83 15.17
N GLY A 171 -4.97 23.33 14.83
CA GLY A 171 -3.91 24.10 14.16
C GLY A 171 -4.11 24.25 12.65
N SER A 172 -4.98 23.44 12.05
CA SER A 172 -5.26 23.48 10.62
C SER A 172 -5.96 24.78 10.21
N PRO A 173 -5.54 25.46 9.13
CA PRO A 173 -6.22 26.65 8.62
C PRO A 173 -7.61 26.34 8.03
N PHE A 174 -7.94 25.06 7.84
CA PHE A 174 -9.23 24.61 7.34
C PHE A 174 -10.19 24.21 8.47
N PHE A 175 -9.76 24.35 9.73
CA PHE A 175 -10.60 24.12 10.90
C PHE A 175 -11.55 25.29 11.13
N ASP A 176 -12.83 24.98 11.26
CA ASP A 176 -13.85 25.91 11.73
C ASP A 176 -14.69 25.19 12.79
N PRO A 177 -14.70 25.66 14.05
CA PRO A 177 -15.39 24.97 15.14
C PRO A 177 -16.91 24.91 14.94
N SER A 178 -17.50 25.77 14.11
CA SER A 178 -18.93 25.70 13.80
C SER A 178 -19.30 24.46 12.99
N GLY A 179 -18.36 23.94 12.20
CA GLY A 179 -18.48 22.71 11.41
C GLY A 179 -17.99 21.45 12.11
N TYR A 180 -17.37 21.58 13.29
CA TYR A 180 -16.93 20.47 14.12
C TYR A 180 -17.76 20.40 15.40
N LEU A 181 -18.74 19.51 15.41
CA LEU A 181 -19.69 19.34 16.50
C LEU A 181 -19.49 18.05 17.27
N VAL A 182 -19.70 18.10 18.58
CA VAL A 182 -19.65 16.97 19.51
C VAL A 182 -21.04 16.82 20.15
N ALA A 183 -21.57 15.60 20.12
CA ALA A 183 -22.76 15.23 20.87
C ALA A 183 -22.38 14.85 22.30
N VAL A 184 -23.05 15.47 23.27
CA VAL A 184 -22.84 15.24 24.70
C VAL A 184 -24.13 14.69 25.31
N SER A 185 -24.03 13.55 25.99
CA SER A 185 -25.15 12.93 26.70
C SER A 185 -25.60 13.76 27.92
N GLY A 186 -26.77 13.47 28.46
CA GLY A 186 -27.25 14.08 29.71
C GLY A 186 -26.35 13.78 30.93
N ALA A 187 -25.57 12.70 30.88
CA ALA A 187 -24.54 12.38 31.88
C ALA A 187 -23.23 13.16 31.67
N GLY A 188 -23.11 13.88 30.54
CA GLY A 188 -21.93 14.67 30.21
C GLY A 188 -20.90 13.95 29.33
N ASP A 189 -21.17 12.72 28.90
CA ASP A 189 -20.26 11.91 28.06
C ASP A 189 -20.24 12.39 26.62
N TYR A 190 -19.10 12.28 25.95
CA TYR A 190 -18.96 12.57 24.53
C TYR A 190 -19.34 11.31 23.75
N THR A 191 -20.38 11.39 22.92
CA THR A 191 -21.03 10.18 22.36
C THR A 191 -20.95 10.08 20.85
N GLY A 192 -20.61 11.16 20.17
CA GLY A 192 -20.52 11.20 18.71
C GLY A 192 -20.04 12.55 18.24
N LEU A 193 -19.56 12.62 17.00
CA LEU A 193 -19.08 13.86 16.41
C LEU A 193 -19.36 13.93 14.91
N ALA A 194 -19.43 15.16 14.40
CA ALA A 194 -19.41 15.48 12.99
C ALA A 194 -18.34 16.52 12.73
N ARG A 195 -17.55 16.35 11.66
CA ARG A 195 -16.45 17.26 11.32
C ARG A 195 -16.48 17.63 9.86
N PHE A 196 -16.75 18.91 9.59
CA PHE A 196 -16.52 19.54 8.30
C PHE A 196 -15.16 20.25 8.28
N TRP A 197 -14.48 20.12 7.16
CA TRP A 197 -13.27 20.88 6.81
C TRP A 197 -13.64 21.98 5.82
N ARG A 198 -13.16 23.21 6.06
CA ARG A 198 -13.36 24.35 5.17
C ARG A 198 -12.24 24.42 4.13
N ASN A 199 -12.13 23.38 3.30
CA ASN A 199 -11.08 23.32 2.28
C ASN A 199 -11.30 24.40 1.20
N PRO A 200 -10.24 24.86 0.52
CA PRO A 200 -10.34 25.89 -0.52
C PRO A 200 -11.26 25.52 -1.69
N ASP A 201 -11.23 24.25 -2.10
CA ASP A 201 -12.04 23.73 -3.21
C ASP A 201 -13.50 23.41 -2.81
N GLY A 202 -13.86 23.66 -1.55
CA GLY A 202 -15.19 23.47 -0.99
C GLY A 202 -15.20 22.60 0.28
N PRO A 203 -16.30 22.64 1.06
CA PRO A 203 -16.38 21.93 2.32
C PRO A 203 -16.27 20.41 2.13
N ARG A 204 -15.58 19.73 3.05
CA ARG A 204 -15.55 18.27 3.12
C ARG A 204 -16.08 17.77 4.46
N LEU A 205 -17.12 16.93 4.44
CA LEU A 205 -17.48 16.16 5.63
C LEU A 205 -16.42 15.07 5.82
N GLY A 206 -15.50 15.29 6.75
CA GLY A 206 -14.35 14.42 6.97
C GLY A 206 -14.58 13.32 7.99
N PHE A 207 -15.64 13.43 8.82
CA PHE A 207 -16.03 12.38 9.76
C PHE A 207 -17.46 12.60 10.28
N LEU A 208 -18.22 11.51 10.43
CA LEU A 208 -19.51 11.49 11.10
C LEU A 208 -19.68 10.12 11.77
N ALA A 209 -19.69 10.08 13.09
CA ALA A 209 -19.87 8.81 13.81
C ALA A 209 -20.48 9.02 15.20
N VAL A 210 -21.14 7.97 15.70
CA VAL A 210 -21.73 7.89 17.03
C VAL A 210 -21.36 6.54 17.64
N LEU A 211 -21.03 6.54 18.93
CA LEU A 211 -20.68 5.33 19.68
C LEU A 211 -21.83 4.31 19.63
N PRO A 212 -21.55 3.00 19.48
CA PRO A 212 -22.56 1.96 19.30
C PRO A 212 -23.77 2.04 20.25
N GLU A 213 -23.54 2.25 21.53
CA GLU A 213 -24.53 2.36 22.62
C GLU A 213 -25.48 3.58 22.50
N HIS A 214 -25.09 4.56 21.68
CA HIS A 214 -25.85 5.80 21.41
C HIS A 214 -26.47 5.83 19.99
N ARG A 215 -26.30 4.78 19.17
CA ARG A 215 -26.89 4.67 17.83
C ARG A 215 -28.39 4.44 17.87
N GLY A 216 -29.06 4.62 16.72
CA GLY A 216 -30.51 4.44 16.58
C GLY A 216 -31.38 5.54 17.23
N ARG A 217 -30.77 6.56 17.85
CA ARG A 217 -31.48 7.63 18.58
C ARG A 217 -31.61 8.94 17.79
N GLY A 218 -31.15 8.98 16.54
CA GLY A 218 -31.17 10.19 15.71
C GLY A 218 -30.03 11.18 15.94
N VAL A 219 -29.07 10.88 16.83
CA VAL A 219 -27.93 11.76 17.16
C VAL A 219 -27.09 12.11 15.92
N ALA A 220 -26.75 11.12 15.08
CA ALA A 220 -25.97 11.35 13.86
C ALA A 220 -26.67 12.29 12.87
N ALA A 221 -28.00 12.16 12.71
CA ALA A 221 -28.78 13.03 11.84
C ALA A 221 -28.84 14.47 12.37
N ALA A 222 -28.95 14.66 13.69
CA ALA A 222 -28.92 15.98 14.31
C ALA A 222 -27.53 16.64 14.20
N LEU A 223 -26.46 15.88 14.44
CA LEU A 223 -25.07 16.31 14.22
C LEU A 223 -24.86 16.76 12.77
N LEU A 224 -25.21 15.90 11.81
CA LEU A 224 -25.07 16.19 10.39
C LEU A 224 -25.85 17.45 9.99
N ALA A 225 -27.14 17.53 10.34
CA ALA A 225 -27.97 18.67 9.99
C ALA A 225 -27.45 19.99 10.57
N ARG A 226 -26.98 20.00 11.83
CA ARG A 226 -26.41 21.21 12.43
C ARG A 226 -25.07 21.59 11.81
N ALA A 227 -24.18 20.64 11.59
CA ALA A 227 -22.88 20.90 10.98
C ALA A 227 -23.02 21.37 9.53
N MET A 228 -23.98 20.81 8.78
CA MET A 228 -24.31 21.25 7.42
C MET A 228 -24.85 22.68 7.37
N ARG A 229 -25.69 23.11 8.31
CA ARG A 229 -26.16 24.51 8.35
C ARG A 229 -25.00 25.48 8.59
N ALA A 230 -24.05 25.11 9.46
CA ALA A 230 -22.84 25.89 9.65
C ALA A 230 -22.00 25.92 8.37
N ALA A 231 -21.73 24.77 7.77
CA ALA A 231 -20.92 24.66 6.55
C ALA A 231 -21.56 25.38 5.33
N ALA A 232 -22.88 25.38 5.21
CA ALA A 232 -23.61 26.12 4.17
C ALA A 232 -23.39 27.64 4.27
N SER A 233 -23.11 28.16 5.46
CA SER A 233 -22.80 29.59 5.65
C SER A 233 -21.41 29.98 5.16
N TRP A 234 -20.55 29.01 4.82
CA TRP A 234 -19.18 29.28 4.34
C TRP A 234 -19.11 29.70 2.87
N GLY A 235 -20.25 29.86 2.19
CA GLY A 235 -20.32 30.41 0.83
C GLY A 235 -20.24 29.37 -0.29
N HIS A 236 -20.45 28.09 0.01
CA HIS A 236 -20.46 27.01 -0.97
C HIS A 236 -21.85 26.38 -1.10
N GLU A 237 -22.22 25.98 -2.32
CA GLU A 237 -23.52 25.33 -2.58
C GLU A 237 -23.55 23.84 -2.21
N GLU A 238 -22.38 23.21 -2.19
CA GLU A 238 -22.21 21.77 -2.03
C GLU A 238 -21.01 21.43 -1.15
N PHE A 239 -21.00 20.19 -0.65
CA PHE A 239 -19.85 19.59 0.01
C PHE A 239 -19.56 18.20 -0.54
N VAL A 240 -18.34 17.72 -0.28
CA VAL A 240 -17.90 16.36 -0.63
C VAL A 240 -17.71 15.50 0.60
N THR A 241 -17.88 14.19 0.44
CA THR A 241 -17.64 13.21 1.52
C THR A 241 -17.33 11.85 0.93
N GLU A 242 -16.74 10.99 1.76
CA GLU A 242 -16.43 9.60 1.43
C GLU A 242 -17.13 8.70 2.44
N ALA A 243 -17.71 7.62 1.95
CA ALA A 243 -18.32 6.62 2.80
C ALA A 243 -18.17 5.23 2.21
N ASP A 244 -17.96 4.25 3.07
CA ASP A 244 -18.14 2.85 2.71
C ASP A 244 -19.62 2.62 2.34
N PRO A 245 -19.92 2.12 1.13
CA PRO A 245 -21.27 2.00 0.59
C PRO A 245 -22.19 1.12 1.44
N ASP A 246 -21.62 0.20 2.25
CA ASP A 246 -22.37 -0.76 3.04
C ASP A 246 -22.65 -0.27 4.47
N THR A 247 -22.55 1.04 4.72
CA THR A 247 -22.73 1.65 6.04
C THR A 247 -24.03 2.42 6.21
N GLU A 248 -24.48 2.57 7.47
CA GLU A 248 -25.57 3.48 7.83
C GLU A 248 -25.27 4.94 7.42
N GLY A 249 -23.99 5.31 7.39
CA GLY A 249 -23.52 6.61 6.91
C GLY A 249 -23.87 6.85 5.44
N ALA A 250 -23.57 5.88 4.56
CA ALA A 250 -23.97 5.94 3.15
C ALA A 250 -25.48 6.01 2.98
N SER A 251 -26.25 5.26 3.79
CA SER A 251 -27.71 5.34 3.79
C SER A 251 -28.24 6.71 4.21
N LEU A 252 -27.61 7.36 5.20
CA LEU A 252 -27.96 8.72 5.62
C LEU A 252 -27.65 9.75 4.52
N LEU A 253 -26.50 9.62 3.86
CA LEU A 253 -26.12 10.46 2.72
C LEU A 253 -27.10 10.32 1.55
N ALA A 254 -27.51 9.09 1.22
CA ALA A 254 -28.51 8.85 0.18
C ALA A 254 -29.85 9.55 0.51
N ARG A 255 -30.31 9.49 1.77
CA ARG A 255 -31.50 10.22 2.23
C ARG A 255 -31.33 11.74 2.13
N ALA A 256 -30.11 12.24 2.32
CA ALA A 256 -29.76 13.64 2.14
C ALA A 256 -29.58 14.05 0.66
N GLY A 257 -29.85 13.17 -0.31
CA GLY A 257 -29.71 13.49 -1.74
C GLY A 257 -28.27 13.51 -2.25
N ALA A 258 -27.39 12.75 -1.60
CA ALA A 258 -26.02 12.58 -2.07
C ALA A 258 -25.98 11.94 -3.47
N SER A 259 -25.21 12.56 -4.35
CA SER A 259 -24.89 12.03 -5.68
C SER A 259 -23.50 11.41 -5.66
N ARG A 260 -23.38 10.14 -6.08
CA ARG A 260 -22.09 9.47 -6.19
C ARG A 260 -21.30 10.07 -7.35
N THR A 261 -20.09 10.54 -7.10
CA THR A 261 -19.20 11.16 -8.09
C THR A 261 -18.03 10.27 -8.49
N GLY A 262 -17.75 9.22 -7.72
CA GLY A 262 -16.70 8.28 -8.03
C GLY A 262 -16.43 7.34 -6.85
N ARG A 263 -15.27 6.71 -6.87
CA ARG A 263 -14.78 5.85 -5.78
C ARG A 263 -13.32 6.11 -5.53
N SER A 264 -12.93 5.93 -4.29
CA SER A 264 -11.54 5.90 -3.86
C SER A 264 -11.20 4.49 -3.39
N VAL A 265 -10.02 4.00 -3.76
CA VAL A 265 -9.51 2.68 -3.38
C VAL A 265 -8.29 2.89 -2.52
N GLU A 266 -8.30 2.31 -1.32
CA GLU A 266 -7.09 2.17 -0.50
C GLU A 266 -6.38 0.88 -0.91
N LEU A 267 -5.10 0.99 -1.24
CA LEU A 267 -4.25 -0.14 -1.58
C LEU A 267 -3.03 -0.21 -0.65
N VAL A 268 -2.46 -1.40 -0.55
CA VAL A 268 -1.21 -1.66 0.17
C VAL A 268 -0.21 -2.41 -0.70
N ARG A 269 1.04 -1.98 -0.63
CA ARG A 269 2.19 -2.75 -1.10
C ARG A 269 2.96 -3.22 0.11
N GLU A 270 3.03 -4.54 0.26
CA GLU A 270 3.78 -5.16 1.34
C GLU A 270 5.28 -4.81 1.24
N ARG A 271 6.02 -4.79 2.34
CA ARG A 271 7.48 -4.77 2.32
C ARG A 271 8.01 -6.21 2.27
N VAL A 272 8.95 -6.47 1.37
CA VAL A 272 9.72 -7.72 1.36
C VAL A 272 11.19 -7.41 1.13
N LEU A 273 12.05 -8.35 1.51
CA LEU A 273 13.49 -8.27 1.33
C LEU A 273 13.95 -9.48 0.52
N LEU A 274 14.95 -9.29 -0.34
CA LEU A 274 15.70 -10.40 -0.93
C LEU A 274 16.99 -10.54 -0.15
N GLU A 275 17.20 -11.69 0.48
CA GLU A 275 18.33 -11.94 1.36
C GLU A 275 19.06 -13.21 0.94
N ALA A 276 20.38 -13.26 1.07
CA ALA A 276 21.10 -14.52 1.03
C ALA A 276 20.62 -15.43 2.16
N VAL A 277 20.57 -16.74 1.93
CA VAL A 277 20.16 -17.69 2.98
C VAL A 277 21.13 -17.59 4.17
N ALA A 278 20.58 -17.51 5.38
CA ALA A 278 21.32 -17.36 6.62
C ALA A 278 20.63 -18.18 7.72
N GLU A 279 21.35 -18.55 8.76
CA GLU A 279 20.86 -19.47 9.80
C GLU A 279 19.52 -19.07 10.42
N ARG A 280 19.27 -17.76 10.59
CA ARG A 280 18.01 -17.20 11.10
C ARG A 280 16.77 -17.61 10.30
N HIS A 281 16.93 -17.97 9.02
CA HIS A 281 15.83 -18.36 8.14
C HIS A 281 15.37 -19.80 8.37
N GLY A 282 16.17 -20.64 9.05
CA GLY A 282 15.98 -22.09 9.17
C GLY A 282 14.56 -22.53 9.52
N PRO A 283 13.97 -22.05 10.64
CA PRO A 283 12.62 -22.46 11.03
C PRO A 283 11.58 -22.17 9.93
N SER A 284 11.63 -20.99 9.32
CA SER A 284 10.67 -20.60 8.28
C SER A 284 10.95 -21.29 6.94
N TYR A 285 12.21 -21.53 6.60
CA TYR A 285 12.59 -22.23 5.39
C TYR A 285 12.10 -23.70 5.43
N VAL A 286 12.36 -24.40 6.54
CA VAL A 286 11.89 -25.78 6.74
C VAL A 286 10.36 -25.85 6.77
N ALA A 287 9.68 -24.86 7.37
CA ALA A 287 8.23 -24.78 7.33
C ALA A 287 7.68 -24.58 5.90
N MET A 288 8.37 -23.79 5.06
CA MET A 288 8.01 -23.63 3.65
C MET A 288 8.13 -24.96 2.90
N ILE A 289 9.21 -25.71 3.09
CA ILE A 289 9.38 -27.05 2.48
C ILE A 289 8.21 -27.96 2.90
N GLY A 290 7.89 -28.01 4.20
CA GLY A 290 6.77 -28.80 4.70
C GLY A 290 5.41 -28.38 4.14
N GLU A 291 5.23 -27.10 3.80
CA GLU A 291 4.03 -26.63 3.12
C GLU A 291 3.93 -27.15 1.68
N CYS A 292 5.03 -27.11 0.91
CA CYS A 292 5.07 -27.64 -0.45
C CYS A 292 4.81 -29.16 -0.49
N GLU A 293 5.40 -29.91 0.45
CA GLU A 293 5.17 -31.35 0.56
C GLU A 293 3.71 -31.69 0.90
N ARG A 294 3.07 -30.96 1.81
CA ARG A 294 1.67 -31.19 2.20
C ARG A 294 0.69 -31.02 1.04
N ILE A 295 0.99 -30.15 0.08
CA ILE A 295 0.15 -29.94 -1.10
C ILE A 295 0.54 -30.85 -2.27
N GLY A 296 1.49 -31.77 -2.08
CA GLY A 296 1.88 -32.77 -3.08
C GLY A 296 2.82 -32.26 -4.17
N GLU A 297 3.37 -31.04 -4.04
CA GLU A 297 4.33 -30.49 -5.02
C GLU A 297 5.76 -30.94 -4.75
N GLY A 298 6.05 -31.41 -3.52
CA GLY A 298 7.40 -31.74 -3.08
C GLY A 298 8.32 -30.51 -3.00
N TYR A 299 9.61 -30.76 -2.81
CA TYR A 299 10.65 -29.72 -2.86
C TYR A 299 11.96 -30.37 -3.35
N PRO A 300 12.11 -30.60 -4.67
CA PRO A 300 13.27 -31.33 -5.19
C PRO A 300 14.54 -30.47 -5.28
N TRP A 301 14.53 -29.27 -4.70
CA TRP A 301 15.59 -28.28 -4.84
C TRP A 301 16.48 -28.26 -3.61
N ASN A 302 17.80 -28.14 -3.82
CA ASN A 302 18.83 -28.09 -2.78
C ASN A 302 18.78 -29.30 -1.83
N ASN A 303 19.71 -29.37 -0.87
CA ASN A 303 19.82 -30.50 0.06
C ASN A 303 18.78 -30.43 1.20
N VAL A 304 17.52 -30.77 0.90
CA VAL A 304 16.41 -30.76 1.88
C VAL A 304 16.71 -31.59 3.15
N PRO A 305 17.28 -32.81 3.08
CA PRO A 305 17.66 -33.55 4.28
C PRO A 305 18.64 -32.78 5.17
N LEU A 306 19.64 -32.11 4.59
CA LEU A 306 20.59 -31.28 5.34
C LEU A 306 19.90 -30.05 5.92
N ALA A 307 19.07 -29.34 5.15
CA ALA A 307 18.31 -28.20 5.63
C ALA A 307 17.43 -28.54 6.86
N ARG A 308 16.90 -29.76 6.93
CA ARG A 308 16.09 -30.23 8.07
C ARG A 308 16.91 -30.67 9.28
N SER A 309 18.09 -31.24 9.06
CA SER A 309 18.91 -31.87 10.10
C SER A 309 19.95 -30.92 10.70
N ASP A 310 20.58 -30.10 9.86
CA ASP A 310 21.56 -29.08 10.23
C ASP A 310 21.49 -27.90 9.25
N PHE A 311 20.65 -26.93 9.57
CA PHE A 311 20.45 -25.76 8.71
C PHE A 311 21.71 -24.88 8.61
N ALA A 312 22.59 -24.89 9.61
CA ALA A 312 23.84 -24.13 9.54
C ALA A 312 24.82 -24.78 8.54
N ALA A 313 24.90 -26.11 8.52
CA ALA A 313 25.63 -26.84 7.47
C ALA A 313 25.03 -26.60 6.08
N PHE A 314 23.70 -26.59 5.96
CA PHE A 314 23.02 -26.24 4.73
C PHE A 314 23.38 -24.83 4.23
N VAL A 315 23.41 -23.83 5.10
CA VAL A 315 23.83 -22.47 4.73
C VAL A 315 25.28 -22.44 4.23
N ARG A 316 26.18 -23.20 4.86
CA ARG A 316 27.58 -23.31 4.39
C ARG A 316 27.67 -23.98 3.01
N GLU A 317 26.91 -25.04 2.78
CA GLU A 317 26.84 -25.71 1.48
C GLU A 317 26.40 -24.74 0.36
N LEU A 318 25.39 -23.91 0.62
CA LEU A 318 24.95 -22.88 -0.34
C LEU A 318 26.01 -21.80 -0.60
N GLN A 319 26.85 -21.47 0.40
CA GLN A 319 27.95 -20.52 0.24
C GLN A 319 29.11 -21.12 -0.57
N GLU A 320 29.40 -22.40 -0.36
CA GLU A 320 30.39 -23.15 -1.12
C GLU A 320 29.94 -23.31 -2.59
N GLU A 321 28.67 -23.65 -2.82
CA GLU A 321 28.06 -23.70 -4.16
C GLU A 321 28.16 -22.35 -4.89
N ALA A 322 27.88 -21.24 -4.19
CA ALA A 322 28.01 -19.89 -4.74
C ALA A 322 29.46 -19.50 -5.07
N ALA A 323 30.44 -20.10 -4.40
CA ALA A 323 31.86 -19.92 -4.65
C ALA A 323 32.44 -20.91 -5.68
N GLY A 324 31.63 -21.83 -6.21
CA GLY A 324 32.07 -22.87 -7.13
C GLY A 324 32.83 -24.02 -6.47
N ILE A 325 32.71 -24.18 -5.15
CA ILE A 325 33.44 -25.17 -4.35
C ILE A 325 32.57 -26.43 -4.20
N GLY A 326 33.18 -27.60 -4.42
CA GLY A 326 32.51 -28.89 -4.20
C GLY A 326 31.42 -29.24 -5.23
N LEU A 327 31.38 -28.51 -6.35
CA LEU A 327 30.40 -28.74 -7.42
C LEU A 327 30.73 -30.00 -8.24
N PRO A 328 29.71 -30.78 -8.66
CA PRO A 328 29.88 -31.81 -9.67
C PRO A 328 30.47 -31.25 -10.97
N GLU A 329 31.20 -32.07 -11.72
CA GLU A 329 31.73 -31.68 -13.03
C GLU A 329 30.58 -31.26 -13.96
N GLY A 330 30.69 -30.04 -14.52
CA GLY A 330 29.67 -29.45 -15.40
C GLY A 330 28.55 -28.68 -14.69
N ALA A 331 28.48 -28.69 -13.36
CA ALA A 331 27.50 -27.88 -12.62
C ALA A 331 27.94 -26.40 -12.53
N ALA A 332 27.01 -25.48 -12.79
CA ALA A 332 27.24 -24.04 -12.66
C ALA A 332 27.11 -23.58 -11.21
N ALA A 333 27.98 -22.65 -10.79
CA ALA A 333 27.85 -22.00 -9.50
C ALA A 333 26.50 -21.27 -9.37
N GLN A 334 25.91 -21.35 -8.18
CA GLN A 334 24.56 -20.86 -7.93
C GLN A 334 24.53 -20.04 -6.64
N ARG A 335 23.89 -18.87 -6.69
CA ARG A 335 23.58 -18.05 -5.53
C ARG A 335 22.12 -18.24 -5.15
N THR A 336 21.88 -18.66 -3.91
CA THR A 336 20.54 -18.89 -3.39
C THR A 336 20.10 -17.75 -2.48
N TYR A 337 18.92 -17.21 -2.76
CA TYR A 337 18.27 -16.13 -2.04
C TYR A 337 16.91 -16.56 -1.53
N VAL A 338 16.48 -15.95 -0.44
CA VAL A 338 15.11 -16.03 0.07
C VAL A 338 14.43 -14.67 -0.02
N LEU A 339 13.16 -14.70 -0.42
CA LEU A 339 12.28 -13.54 -0.28
C LEU A 339 11.66 -13.60 1.11
N THR A 340 11.86 -12.56 1.92
CA THR A 340 11.42 -12.54 3.32
C THR A 340 10.49 -11.38 3.63
N ARG A 341 9.66 -11.57 4.66
CA ARG A 341 8.89 -10.53 5.33
C ARG A 341 8.90 -10.81 6.82
N ASP A 342 9.36 -9.87 7.63
CA ASP A 342 9.35 -9.98 9.10
C ASP A 342 9.95 -11.31 9.62
N GLY A 343 10.98 -11.83 8.93
CA GLY A 343 11.64 -13.11 9.23
C GLY A 343 10.98 -14.35 8.63
N GLU A 344 9.80 -14.24 8.02
CA GLU A 344 9.13 -15.30 7.29
C GLU A 344 9.69 -15.43 5.87
N VAL A 345 10.13 -16.63 5.49
CA VAL A 345 10.54 -17.00 4.12
C VAL A 345 9.31 -17.25 3.26
N LEU A 346 9.09 -16.39 2.28
CA LEU A 346 7.97 -16.40 1.33
C LEU A 346 8.29 -17.10 0.00
N GLY A 347 9.57 -17.34 -0.27
CA GLY A 347 10.02 -18.04 -1.46
C GLY A 347 11.54 -18.12 -1.53
N GLU A 348 12.02 -18.97 -2.42
CA GLU A 348 13.43 -19.13 -2.74
C GLU A 348 13.68 -18.79 -4.21
N PHE A 349 14.80 -18.13 -4.48
CA PHE A 349 15.27 -17.76 -5.80
C PHE A 349 16.73 -18.19 -5.93
N ARG A 350 17.07 -18.80 -7.06
CA ARG A 350 18.39 -19.35 -7.36
C ARG A 350 18.91 -18.68 -8.63
N LEU A 351 20.04 -17.99 -8.54
CA LEU A 351 20.68 -17.27 -9.64
C LEU A 351 22.02 -17.94 -9.98
N ARG A 352 22.16 -18.37 -11.22
CA ARG A 352 23.40 -18.87 -11.83
C ARG A 352 23.93 -17.77 -12.77
N PRO A 353 24.90 -16.94 -12.32
CA PRO A 353 25.39 -15.83 -13.13
C PRO A 353 26.24 -16.30 -14.32
N ASP A 354 26.92 -17.44 -14.17
CA ASP A 354 27.88 -17.97 -15.14
C ASP A 354 27.35 -19.29 -15.71
N ILE A 355 26.36 -19.22 -16.60
CA ILE A 355 25.93 -20.39 -17.39
C ILE A 355 26.39 -20.24 -18.85
N ALA A 356 27.04 -21.27 -19.37
CA ALA A 356 27.56 -21.27 -20.74
C ALA A 356 26.54 -21.87 -21.72
N GLU A 357 26.60 -21.41 -22.98
CA GLU A 357 25.90 -22.08 -24.06
C GLU A 357 26.55 -23.44 -24.38
N PRO A 358 25.76 -24.47 -24.76
CA PRO A 358 24.31 -24.43 -24.93
C PRO A 358 23.56 -24.50 -23.59
N PHE A 359 22.59 -23.61 -23.39
CA PHE A 359 21.65 -23.73 -22.28
C PHE A 359 20.91 -25.07 -22.42
N GLU A 360 21.08 -25.97 -21.44
CA GLU A 360 20.35 -27.25 -21.44
C GLU A 360 18.85 -26.99 -21.49
N GLU A 361 18.08 -27.98 -21.96
CA GLU A 361 16.62 -27.87 -22.12
C GLU A 361 15.92 -27.32 -20.87
N HIS A 362 16.43 -27.64 -19.68
CA HIS A 362 15.82 -27.30 -18.38
C HIS A 362 16.59 -26.22 -17.60
N ASN A 363 17.80 -25.81 -18.01
CA ASN A 363 18.66 -24.94 -17.19
C ASN A 363 18.72 -23.48 -17.69
N GLY A 364 18.12 -22.59 -16.90
CA GLY A 364 18.24 -21.14 -17.03
C GLY A 364 19.10 -20.50 -15.93
N HIS A 365 19.33 -19.19 -16.09
CA HIS A 365 20.04 -18.36 -15.13
C HIS A 365 19.28 -18.26 -13.81
N ILE A 366 17.93 -18.27 -13.85
CA ILE A 366 17.11 -18.09 -12.67
C ILE A 366 16.07 -19.20 -12.55
N GLY A 367 16.02 -19.84 -11.38
CA GLY A 367 14.92 -20.69 -10.96
C GLY A 367 14.34 -20.19 -9.63
N TYR A 368 13.04 -20.37 -9.40
CA TYR A 368 12.42 -19.94 -8.16
C TYR A 368 11.22 -20.79 -7.77
N ASN A 369 10.87 -20.73 -6.49
CA ASN A 369 9.65 -21.30 -5.95
C ASN A 369 9.10 -20.40 -4.84
N LEU A 370 7.78 -20.26 -4.78
CA LEU A 370 7.11 -19.53 -3.72
C LEU A 370 6.49 -20.50 -2.72
N ARG A 371 6.55 -20.10 -1.44
CA ARG A 371 5.75 -20.69 -0.37
C ARG A 371 4.27 -20.72 -0.82
N PRO A 372 3.55 -21.85 -0.73
CA PRO A 372 2.19 -21.94 -1.23
C PRO A 372 1.22 -20.87 -0.70
N SER A 373 1.25 -20.60 0.61
CA SER A 373 0.49 -19.53 1.28
C SER A 373 0.89 -18.11 0.88
N ALA A 374 2.01 -17.93 0.20
CA ALA A 374 2.49 -16.65 -0.34
C ALA A 374 2.08 -16.41 -1.81
N ARG A 375 1.47 -17.41 -2.48
CA ARG A 375 1.07 -17.31 -3.90
C ARG A 375 -0.15 -16.40 -4.07
N GLY A 376 -0.38 -15.94 -5.32
CA GLY A 376 -1.48 -15.03 -5.64
C GLY A 376 -1.33 -13.59 -5.13
N ARG A 377 -0.24 -13.28 -4.42
CA ARG A 377 0.03 -11.95 -3.83
C ARG A 377 0.99 -11.07 -4.66
N GLY A 378 1.35 -11.50 -5.87
CA GLY A 378 2.32 -10.80 -6.73
C GLY A 378 3.79 -10.94 -6.32
N LEU A 379 4.08 -11.76 -5.30
CA LEU A 379 5.42 -11.92 -4.73
C LEU A 379 6.43 -12.57 -5.68
N GLY A 380 5.99 -13.42 -6.61
CA GLY A 380 6.87 -14.01 -7.64
C GLY A 380 7.40 -12.96 -8.61
N THR A 381 6.52 -12.09 -9.11
CA THR A 381 6.90 -10.95 -9.95
C THR A 381 7.91 -10.06 -9.24
N ARG A 382 7.67 -9.75 -7.96
CA ARG A 382 8.55 -8.87 -7.19
C ARG A 382 9.88 -9.52 -6.81
N GLY A 383 9.86 -10.79 -6.40
CA GLY A 383 11.07 -11.52 -6.09
C GLY A 383 11.96 -11.69 -7.33
N LEU A 384 11.37 -11.97 -8.50
CA LEU A 384 12.12 -11.99 -9.76
C LEU A 384 12.75 -10.62 -10.05
N ALA A 385 11.99 -9.51 -9.94
CA ALA A 385 12.54 -8.16 -10.14
C ALA A 385 13.77 -7.89 -9.25
N LEU A 386 13.71 -8.26 -7.96
CA LEU A 386 14.83 -8.08 -7.03
C LEU A 386 16.04 -8.95 -7.40
N VAL A 387 15.83 -10.16 -7.93
CA VAL A 387 16.92 -11.04 -8.39
C VAL A 387 17.54 -10.52 -9.69
N LEU A 388 16.75 -9.91 -10.57
CA LEU A 388 17.26 -9.24 -11.78
C LEU A 388 18.15 -8.05 -11.41
N ASP A 389 17.82 -7.30 -10.35
CA ASP A 389 18.68 -6.23 -9.84
C ASP A 389 20.01 -6.77 -9.30
N GLU A 390 20.02 -7.95 -8.68
CA GLU A 390 21.26 -8.62 -8.28
C GLU A 390 22.06 -9.10 -9.49
N ALA A 391 21.41 -9.69 -10.50
CA ALA A 391 22.06 -10.08 -11.74
C ALA A 391 22.72 -8.89 -12.45
N ARG A 392 22.08 -7.71 -12.48
CA ARG A 392 22.69 -6.45 -12.96
C ARG A 392 23.94 -6.08 -12.19
N ARG A 393 23.93 -6.18 -10.86
CA ARG A 393 25.11 -5.88 -10.02
C ARG A 393 26.28 -6.83 -10.31
N LEU A 394 25.98 -8.06 -10.71
CA LEU A 394 26.97 -9.05 -11.12
C LEU A 394 27.46 -8.88 -12.56
N GLY A 395 26.93 -7.89 -13.30
CA GLY A 395 27.32 -7.65 -14.69
C GLY A 395 26.75 -8.66 -15.68
N VAL A 396 25.70 -9.40 -15.30
CA VAL A 396 25.01 -10.31 -16.21
C VAL A 396 24.27 -9.49 -17.27
N PRO A 397 24.52 -9.69 -18.58
CA PRO A 397 23.94 -8.85 -19.64
C PRO A 397 22.47 -9.15 -19.92
N GLY A 398 22.02 -10.35 -19.57
CA GLY A 398 20.66 -10.81 -19.73
C GLY A 398 20.50 -12.20 -19.12
N VAL A 399 19.26 -12.58 -18.79
CA VAL A 399 18.96 -13.84 -18.12
C VAL A 399 17.99 -14.68 -18.92
N LEU A 400 18.22 -15.98 -18.89
CA LEU A 400 17.33 -17.01 -19.42
C LEU A 400 16.54 -17.64 -18.28
N LEU A 401 15.22 -17.75 -18.43
CA LEU A 401 14.35 -18.53 -17.54
C LEU A 401 13.66 -19.62 -18.36
N THR A 402 13.66 -20.84 -17.81
CA THR A 402 12.98 -22.01 -18.39
C THR A 402 11.72 -22.31 -17.59
N VAL A 403 10.64 -22.64 -18.29
CA VAL A 403 9.35 -23.02 -17.70
C VAL A 403 8.96 -24.37 -18.23
N GLU A 404 8.93 -25.36 -17.35
CA GLU A 404 8.49 -26.73 -17.67
C GLU A 404 6.96 -26.82 -17.65
N GLY A 405 6.41 -27.50 -18.66
CA GLY A 405 4.98 -27.80 -18.80
C GLY A 405 4.04 -26.59 -18.75
N ALA A 406 2.82 -26.86 -18.29
CA ALA A 406 1.74 -25.88 -18.17
C ALA A 406 1.85 -25.05 -16.88
N ASN A 407 2.85 -24.18 -16.79
CA ASN A 407 3.03 -23.25 -15.66
C ASN A 407 2.82 -21.80 -16.08
N GLU A 408 1.57 -21.47 -16.42
CA GLU A 408 1.15 -20.14 -16.88
C GLU A 408 1.38 -19.03 -15.85
N GLU A 409 1.38 -19.37 -14.56
CA GLU A 409 1.70 -18.41 -13.51
C GLU A 409 3.14 -17.92 -13.61
N SER A 410 4.10 -18.82 -13.84
CA SER A 410 5.50 -18.45 -14.01
C SER A 410 5.72 -17.70 -15.31
N VAL A 411 5.02 -18.07 -16.39
CA VAL A 411 5.02 -17.30 -17.63
C VAL A 411 4.56 -15.86 -17.37
N ARG A 412 3.44 -15.65 -16.66
CA ARG A 412 2.98 -14.30 -16.31
C ARG A 412 3.99 -13.53 -15.47
N VAL A 413 4.67 -14.18 -14.53
CA VAL A 413 5.74 -13.58 -13.72
C VAL A 413 6.90 -13.10 -14.60
N ILE A 414 7.34 -13.94 -15.53
CA ILE A 414 8.44 -13.67 -16.45
C ILE A 414 8.09 -12.52 -17.41
N LEU A 415 6.92 -12.57 -18.05
CA LEU A 415 6.47 -11.55 -19.00
C LEU A 415 6.34 -10.17 -18.32
N LYS A 416 5.83 -10.11 -17.07
CA LYS A 416 5.78 -8.87 -16.29
C LYS A 416 7.14 -8.27 -15.96
N ASN A 417 8.19 -9.09 -15.98
CA ASN A 417 9.57 -8.65 -15.79
C ASN A 417 10.31 -8.42 -17.12
N GLY A 418 9.59 -8.31 -18.24
CA GLY A 418 10.18 -8.02 -19.56
C GLY A 418 10.65 -9.25 -20.33
N GLY A 419 10.26 -10.46 -19.89
CA GLY A 419 10.64 -11.69 -20.58
C GLY A 419 10.07 -11.78 -21.99
N ARG A 420 10.90 -12.16 -22.95
CA ARG A 420 10.52 -12.50 -24.33
C ARG A 420 10.74 -13.98 -24.59
N LEU A 421 9.74 -14.66 -25.16
CA LEU A 421 9.89 -16.06 -25.55
C LEU A 421 10.99 -16.17 -26.61
N VAL A 422 11.98 -17.04 -26.37
CA VAL A 422 13.10 -17.27 -27.31
C VAL A 422 13.18 -18.70 -27.79
N ARG A 423 12.58 -19.66 -27.07
CA ARG A 423 12.60 -21.07 -27.43
C ARG A 423 11.40 -21.83 -26.88
N VAL A 424 10.93 -22.81 -27.64
CA VAL A 424 9.93 -23.80 -27.22
C VAL A 424 10.49 -25.18 -27.55
N PHE A 425 10.46 -26.10 -26.60
CA PHE A 425 10.81 -27.50 -26.78
C PHE A 425 9.53 -28.34 -26.62
N GLY A 426 9.22 -29.17 -27.63
CA GLY A 426 7.96 -29.92 -27.75
C GLY A 426 7.10 -29.43 -28.93
N ASP A 427 5.92 -30.04 -29.11
CA ASP A 427 4.94 -29.58 -30.10
C ASP A 427 4.25 -28.29 -29.63
N ALA A 428 3.78 -27.46 -30.55
CA ALA A 428 3.18 -26.16 -30.23
C ALA A 428 1.97 -26.24 -29.27
N ASP A 429 1.25 -27.37 -29.29
CA ASP A 429 0.08 -27.65 -28.45
C ASP A 429 0.43 -28.38 -27.13
N ASP A 430 1.67 -28.86 -26.97
CA ASP A 430 2.16 -29.60 -25.79
C ASP A 430 3.64 -29.29 -25.51
N ALA A 431 3.94 -27.99 -25.34
CA ALA A 431 5.28 -27.52 -25.07
C ALA A 431 5.79 -28.07 -23.73
N ARG A 432 6.79 -28.95 -23.78
CA ARG A 432 7.45 -29.51 -22.60
C ARG A 432 8.24 -28.46 -21.85
N VAL A 433 8.92 -27.56 -22.58
CA VAL A 433 9.66 -26.43 -21.97
C VAL A 433 9.53 -25.17 -22.82
N ARG A 434 9.33 -24.02 -22.17
CA ARG A 434 9.38 -22.68 -22.77
C ARG A 434 10.52 -21.88 -22.16
N SER A 435 11.40 -21.31 -22.99
CA SER A 435 12.53 -20.49 -22.54
C SER A 435 12.30 -19.03 -22.88
N TYR A 436 12.52 -18.16 -21.90
CA TYR A 436 12.33 -16.72 -22.00
C TYR A 436 13.62 -15.99 -21.68
N TRP A 437 13.92 -14.94 -22.45
CA TRP A 437 15.05 -14.07 -22.23
C TRP A 437 14.61 -12.73 -21.63
N ILE A 438 15.37 -12.19 -20.69
CA ILE A 438 15.20 -10.83 -20.16
C ILE A 438 16.52 -10.10 -20.34
N ASP A 439 16.48 -8.96 -21.04
CA ASP A 439 17.63 -8.06 -21.18
C ASP A 439 17.77 -7.19 -19.89
N LEU A 440 18.99 -7.00 -19.39
CA LEU A 440 19.25 -6.38 -18.08
C LEU A 440 19.72 -4.92 -18.15
#